data_AF-A0A6A8MAF5-F1
#
_entry.id   AF-A0A6A8MAF5-F1
#
_cell.length_a   1.000
_cell.length_b   1.000
_cell.length_c   1.000
_cell.angle_alpha   90.00
_cell.angle_beta   90.00
_cell.angle_gamma   90.00
#
_symmetry.space_group_name_H-M   'P 1'
#
loop_
_entity.id
_entity.type
_entity.pdbx_description
1 polymer ?
#
loop_
_entity_poly.entity_id
_entity_poly.type
_entity_poly.pdbx_seq_one_letter_code
_entity_poly.pdbx_strand_id
1 'polypeptide(L)'
;MLFHKKKLSKENERFKALLDEVLADPAVGRIPALGNLLRMAAKRIAMNEPVAGVAANLTVNIRANYPQSQLPKSVKDLQAELTKYEN
;
A
#
# COMPACT_ATOMS: atom_id res chain seq x y z
N MET A 1 -6.12 15.90 -25.30
CA MET A 1 -6.46 14.54 -24.82
C MET A 1 -6.95 14.66 -23.39
N LEU A 2 -8.28 14.59 -23.19
CA LEU A 2 -8.88 14.65 -21.86
C LEU A 2 -8.73 13.27 -21.22
N PHE A 3 -7.64 13.08 -20.47
CA PHE A 3 -7.56 12.00 -19.51
C PHE A 3 -8.69 12.23 -18.50
N HIS A 4 -9.82 11.53 -18.68
CA HIS A 4 -10.80 11.34 -17.62
C HIS A 4 -10.05 10.66 -16.47
N LYS A 5 -9.48 11.44 -15.55
CA LYS A 5 -9.03 10.91 -14.26
C LYS A 5 -10.29 10.39 -13.60
N LYS A 6 -10.52 9.08 -13.68
CA LYS A 6 -11.57 8.42 -12.89
C LYS A 6 -11.35 8.89 -11.46
N LYS A 7 -12.30 9.66 -10.94
CA LYS A 7 -12.26 10.14 -9.56
C LYS A 7 -12.19 8.90 -8.69
N LEU A 8 -11.17 8.81 -7.84
CA LEU A 8 -11.00 7.68 -6.96
C LEU A 8 -12.21 7.63 -6.01
N SER A 9 -12.61 6.42 -5.61
CA SER A 9 -13.54 6.29 -4.50
C SER A 9 -12.93 6.93 -3.24
N LYS A 10 -13.75 7.40 -2.30
CA LYS A 10 -13.25 7.95 -1.02
C LYS A 10 -12.35 6.95 -0.28
N GLU A 11 -12.66 5.66 -0.41
CA GLU A 11 -11.88 4.58 0.18
C GLU A 11 -10.51 4.45 -0.51
N ASN A 12 -10.46 4.45 -1.84
CA ASN A 12 -9.23 4.42 -2.62
C ASN A 12 -8.37 5.67 -2.38
N GLU A 13 -8.98 6.85 -2.22
CA GLU A 13 -8.25 8.09 -1.88
C GLU A 13 -7.56 7.97 -0.53
N ARG A 14 -8.28 7.52 0.50
CA ARG A 14 -7.74 7.31 1.85
C ARG A 14 -6.62 6.28 1.86
N PHE A 15 -6.85 5.14 1.23
CA PHE A 15 -5.85 4.07 1.17
C PHE A 15 -4.62 4.48 0.38
N LYS A 16 -4.78 5.23 -0.72
CA LYS A 16 -3.65 5.79 -1.46
C LYS A 16 -2.84 6.76 -0.60
N ALA A 17 -3.51 7.66 0.14
CA ALA A 17 -2.82 8.59 1.04
C ALA A 17 -2.00 7.86 2.12
N LEU A 18 -2.56 6.78 2.69
CA LEU A 18 -1.85 5.92 3.64
C LEU A 18 -0.59 5.30 3.01
N LEU A 19 -0.68 4.77 1.79
CA LEU A 19 0.47 4.21 1.09
C LEU A 19 1.53 5.27 0.77
N ASP A 20 1.11 6.47 0.37
CA ASP A 20 2.03 7.58 0.07
C ASP A 20 2.77 8.04 1.35
N GLU A 21 2.10 8.05 2.51
CA GLU A 21 2.71 8.37 3.81
C GLU A 21 3.77 7.32 4.21
N VAL A 22 3.45 6.03 4.06
CA VAL A 22 4.40 4.94 4.33
C VAL A 22 5.58 4.98 3.36
N LEU A 23 5.34 5.32 2.10
CA LEU A 23 6.40 5.50 1.08
C LEU A 23 7.31 6.69 1.37
N ALA A 24 6.82 7.71 2.07
CA ALA A 24 7.62 8.85 2.49
C ALA A 24 8.55 8.54 3.67
N ASP A 25 8.36 7.40 4.36
CA ASP A 25 9.27 6.95 5.43
C ASP A 25 10.66 6.60 4.85
N PRO A 26 11.73 7.28 5.29
CA PRO A 26 13.10 6.98 4.87
C PRO A 26 13.51 5.51 5.09
N ALA A 27 12.97 4.85 6.13
CA ALA A 27 13.26 3.45 6.40
C ALA A 27 12.69 2.51 5.33
N VAL A 28 11.56 2.86 4.71
CA VAL A 28 11.02 2.16 3.54
C VAL A 28 11.90 2.40 2.32
N GLY A 29 12.40 3.63 2.15
CA GLY A 29 13.36 3.98 1.10
C GLY A 29 14.67 3.18 1.15
N ARG A 30 15.09 2.73 2.35
CA ARG A 30 16.26 1.86 2.55
C ARG A 30 16.03 0.41 2.11
N ILE A 31 14.79 0.01 1.82
CA ILE A 31 14.43 -1.33 1.34
C ILE A 31 13.76 -1.16 -0.05
N PRO A 32 14.55 -1.07 -1.14
CA PRO A 32 14.02 -0.72 -2.46
C PRO A 32 12.91 -1.65 -2.96
N ALA A 33 13.02 -2.95 -2.66
CA ALA A 33 12.02 -3.95 -3.02
C ALA A 33 10.67 -3.70 -2.30
N LEU A 34 10.70 -3.27 -1.03
CA LEU A 34 9.50 -2.92 -0.26
C LEU A 34 8.86 -1.64 -0.78
N GLY A 35 9.68 -0.62 -1.06
CA GLY A 35 9.21 0.61 -1.71
C GLY A 35 8.58 0.36 -3.08
N ASN A 36 9.14 -0.55 -3.88
CA ASN A 36 8.55 -0.94 -5.17
C ASN A 36 7.19 -1.62 -5.00
N LEU A 37 7.08 -2.54 -4.05
CA LEU A 37 5.85 -3.27 -3.73
C LEU A 37 4.73 -2.33 -3.26
N LEU A 38 5.05 -1.35 -2.40
CA LEU A 38 4.11 -0.31 -1.96
C LEU A 38 3.71 0.63 -3.11
N ARG A 39 4.66 1.04 -3.96
CA ARG A 39 4.35 1.84 -5.17
C ARG A 39 3.46 1.08 -6.16
N MET A 40 3.66 -0.23 -6.31
CA MET A 40 2.77 -1.07 -7.13
C MET A 40 1.36 -1.09 -6.56
N ALA A 41 1.19 -1.28 -5.25
CA ALA A 41 -0.11 -1.20 -4.61
C ALA A 41 -0.78 0.17 -4.81
N ALA A 42 -0.03 1.27 -4.64
CA ALA A 42 -0.55 2.62 -4.85
C ALA A 42 -1.01 2.85 -6.30
N LYS A 43 -0.29 2.27 -7.27
CA LYS A 43 -0.67 2.31 -8.70
C LYS A 43 -1.97 1.54 -8.98
N ARG A 44 -2.13 0.34 -8.40
CA ARG A 44 -3.37 -0.46 -8.53
C ARG A 44 -4.58 0.30 -7.97
N ILE A 45 -4.41 0.93 -6.82
CA ILE A 45 -5.45 1.77 -6.20
C ILE A 45 -5.78 2.98 -7.09
N ALA A 46 -4.77 3.62 -7.67
CA ALA A 46 -4.95 4.71 -8.62
C ALA A 46 -5.70 4.29 -9.90
N MET A 47 -5.69 3.00 -10.24
CA MET A 47 -6.49 2.41 -11.33
C MET A 47 -7.94 2.07 -10.91
N ASN A 48 -8.36 2.45 -9.69
CA ASN A 48 -9.64 2.07 -9.09
C ASN A 48 -9.81 0.55 -8.87
N GLU A 49 -8.73 -0.17 -8.60
CA GLU A 49 -8.86 -1.53 -8.08
C GLU A 49 -9.46 -1.53 -6.66
N PRO A 50 -10.24 -2.56 -6.29
CA PRO A 50 -10.83 -2.67 -4.96
C PRO A 50 -9.76 -2.68 -3.87
N VAL A 51 -9.94 -1.85 -2.84
CA VAL A 51 -8.97 -1.73 -1.73
C VAL A 51 -8.74 -3.07 -1.05
N ALA A 52 -9.79 -3.83 -0.74
CA ALA A 52 -9.68 -5.15 -0.13
C ALA A 52 -8.77 -6.10 -0.92
N GLY A 53 -8.90 -6.14 -2.26
CA GLY A 53 -8.08 -6.99 -3.11
C GLY A 53 -6.61 -6.55 -3.15
N VAL A 54 -6.35 -5.24 -3.17
CA VAL A 54 -4.99 -4.71 -3.12
C VAL A 54 -4.37 -4.93 -1.74
N ALA A 55 -5.13 -4.70 -0.66
CA ALA A 55 -4.72 -4.87 0.71
C ALA A 55 -4.35 -6.33 1.01
N ALA A 56 -5.21 -7.29 0.64
CA ALA A 56 -4.94 -8.72 0.81
C ALA A 56 -3.66 -9.14 0.06
N ASN A 57 -3.52 -8.73 -1.21
CA ASN A 57 -2.32 -9.02 -1.98
C ASN A 57 -1.07 -8.40 -1.32
N LEU A 58 -1.18 -7.17 -0.83
CA LEU A 58 -0.10 -6.46 -0.15
C LEU A 58 0.31 -7.19 1.13
N THR A 59 -0.65 -7.59 1.97
CA THR A 59 -0.41 -8.36 3.19
C THR A 59 0.33 -9.65 2.91
N VAL A 60 -0.12 -10.44 1.92
CA VAL A 60 0.52 -11.71 1.56
C VAL A 60 1.96 -11.48 1.10
N ASN A 61 2.19 -10.52 0.20
CA ASN A 61 3.53 -10.27 -0.31
C ASN A 61 4.48 -9.74 0.77
N ILE A 62 4.01 -8.90 1.69
CA ILE A 62 4.84 -8.43 2.81
C ILE A 62 5.20 -9.61 3.74
N ARG A 63 4.21 -10.42 4.14
CA ARG A 63 4.43 -11.56 5.05
C ARG A 63 5.31 -12.65 4.44
N ALA A 64 5.21 -12.89 3.13
CA ALA A 64 5.97 -13.93 2.45
C ALA A 64 7.45 -13.55 2.24
N ASN A 65 7.75 -12.26 2.04
CA ASN A 65 9.07 -11.82 1.62
C ASN A 65 9.87 -11.07 2.70
N TYR A 66 9.21 -10.58 3.75
CA TYR A 66 9.86 -9.74 4.75
C TYR A 66 9.58 -10.24 6.17
N PRO A 67 10.62 -10.61 6.94
CA PRO A 67 10.45 -10.97 8.34
C PRO A 67 10.06 -9.74 9.17
N GLN A 68 9.21 -9.93 10.17
CA GLN A 68 8.69 -8.85 11.03
C GLN A 68 9.79 -8.04 11.74
N SER A 69 10.95 -8.63 12.00
CA SER A 69 12.09 -7.93 12.61
C SER A 69 12.73 -6.88 11.69
N GLN A 70 12.58 -7.03 10.37
CA GLN A 70 13.21 -6.15 9.36
C GLN A 70 12.25 -5.08 8.82
N LEU A 71 10.97 -5.14 9.19
CA LEU A 71 9.98 -4.17 8.71
C LEU A 71 10.08 -2.83 9.47
N PRO A 72 10.11 -1.70 8.74
CA PRO A 72 9.92 -0.38 9.33
C PRO A 72 8.64 -0.29 10.15
N LYS A 73 8.65 0.60 11.16
CA LYS A 73 7.47 0.80 12.02
C LYS A 73 6.23 1.21 11.20
N SER A 74 6.40 2.14 10.26
CA SER A 74 5.33 2.56 9.32
C SER A 74 4.70 1.40 8.56
N VAL A 75 5.48 0.39 8.19
CA VAL A 75 4.99 -0.78 7.44
C VAL A 75 4.26 -1.76 8.36
N LYS A 76 4.67 -1.86 9.63
CA LYS A 76 3.94 -2.62 10.65
C LYS A 76 2.60 -1.98 10.97
N ASP A 77 2.59 -0.65 11.11
CA ASP A 77 1.37 0.13 11.32
C ASP A 77 0.45 -0.01 10.11
N LEU A 78 1.00 0.04 8.88
CA LEU A 78 0.27 -0.28 7.66
C LEU A 78 -0.34 -1.68 7.73
N GLN A 79 0.41 -2.72 8.13
CA GLN A 79 -0.13 -4.08 8.26
C GLN A 79 -1.32 -4.15 9.22
N ALA A 80 -1.31 -3.39 10.32
CA ALA A 80 -2.45 -3.30 11.24
C ALA A 80 -3.66 -2.56 10.63
N GLU A 81 -3.43 -1.62 9.70
CA GLU A 81 -4.50 -1.02 8.91
C GLU A 81 -5.02 -1.98 7.83
N LEU A 82 -4.14 -2.77 7.19
CA LEU A 82 -4.53 -3.73 6.15
C LEU A 82 -5.53 -4.79 6.66
N THR A 83 -5.42 -5.23 7.91
CA THR A 83 -6.35 -6.21 8.48
C THR A 83 -7.78 -5.70 8.58
N LYS A 84 -7.99 -4.37 8.58
CA LYS A 84 -9.35 -3.78 8.55
C LYS A 84 -10.05 -3.97 7.20
N TYR A 85 -9.29 -4.25 6.14
CA TYR A 85 -9.79 -4.48 4.79
C TYR A 85 -9.88 -5.98 4.44
N GLU A 86 -9.50 -6.87 5.36
CA GLU A 86 -9.61 -8.33 5.20
C GLU A 86 -10.97 -8.89 5.69
N ASN A 87 -11.85 -8.05 6.24
CA ASN A 87 -13.19 -8.42 6.74
C ASN A 87 -14.34 -7.92 5.86
#